data_AF-A0A5K1HKT0-F1
#
_entry.id   AF-A0A5K1HKT0-F1
#
_cell.length_a   1.000
_cell.length_b   1.000
_cell.length_c   1.000
_cell.angle_alpha   90.00
_cell.angle_beta   90.00
_cell.angle_gamma   90.00
#
_symmetry.space_group_name_H-M   'P 1'
#
loop_
_entity.id
_entity.type
_entity.pdbx_description
1 polymer ?
#
loop_
_entity_poly.entity_id
_entity_poly.type
_entity_poly.pdbx_seq_one_letter_code
_entity_poly.pdbx_strand_id
1 'polypeptide(L)'
;NMTKPIPRIGSRRNSRISSRKSGCRTPIGVIHVQASFNNTIVTVTDPQGRVVSWSSAGTCGFKGTRRGTPFAAQTAAGNAIRAVVDQGMQRAEVMIKGPGLGRDAALRAIRRSGILLNFVRD
;
A
#
# COMPACT_ATOMS: atom_id res chain seq x y z
N ASN A 1 -41.98 -15.96 -22.96
CA ASN A 1 -41.54 -15.68 -21.57
C ASN A 1 -40.05 -15.86 -21.46
N MET A 2 -39.36 -14.73 -21.29
CA MET A 2 -37.91 -14.54 -21.35
C MET A 2 -37.25 -14.78 -20.00
N THR A 3 -36.13 -15.50 -19.98
CA THR A 3 -35.06 -15.28 -19.00
C THR A 3 -33.71 -15.54 -19.66
N LYS A 4 -33.02 -14.47 -20.06
CA LYS A 4 -31.60 -14.54 -20.44
C LYS A 4 -30.77 -14.63 -19.15
N PRO A 5 -29.73 -15.47 -19.07
CA PRO A 5 -28.86 -15.52 -17.90
C PRO A 5 -28.08 -14.21 -17.77
N ILE A 6 -28.03 -13.67 -16.54
CA ILE A 6 -27.29 -12.46 -16.20
C ILE A 6 -25.78 -12.78 -16.35
N PRO A 7 -25.02 -12.07 -17.20
CA PRO A 7 -23.60 -12.30 -17.31
C PRO A 7 -22.93 -11.95 -15.99
N ARG A 8 -22.21 -12.92 -15.40
CA ARG A 8 -21.35 -12.65 -14.24
C ARG A 8 -20.28 -11.68 -14.68
N ILE A 9 -20.42 -10.43 -14.29
CA ILE A 9 -19.43 -9.37 -14.46
C ILE A 9 -18.12 -9.91 -13.90
N GLY A 10 -17.23 -10.29 -14.81
CA GLY A 10 -15.90 -10.77 -14.47
C GLY A 10 -15.22 -9.77 -13.55
N SER A 11 -14.51 -10.29 -12.56
CA SER A 11 -13.54 -9.52 -11.79
C SER A 11 -12.75 -8.66 -12.77
N ARG A 12 -12.95 -7.34 -12.72
CA ARG A 12 -12.08 -6.39 -13.41
C ARG A 12 -10.70 -6.66 -12.84
N ARG A 13 -9.92 -7.52 -13.50
CA ARG A 13 -8.48 -7.56 -13.37
C ARG A 13 -8.07 -6.15 -13.74
N ASN A 14 -7.87 -5.32 -12.71
CA ASN A 14 -7.28 -4.01 -12.85
C ASN A 14 -5.94 -4.29 -13.51
N SER A 15 -5.86 -4.14 -14.84
CA SER A 15 -4.63 -4.27 -15.57
C SER A 15 -3.75 -3.22 -14.92
N ARG A 16 -2.79 -3.67 -14.11
CA ARG A 16 -1.77 -2.78 -13.58
C ARG A 16 -1.14 -2.21 -14.83
N ILE A 17 -1.44 -0.96 -15.12
CA ILE A 17 -0.71 -0.16 -16.08
C ILE A 17 0.72 -0.29 -15.58
N SER A 18 1.49 -1.17 -16.23
CA SER A 18 2.90 -1.35 -15.94
C SER A 18 3.56 -0.09 -16.47
N SER A 19 3.51 0.97 -15.67
CA SER A 19 4.33 2.15 -15.88
C SER A 19 5.76 1.65 -16.03
N ARG A 20 6.38 2.09 -17.12
CA ARG A 20 7.66 1.63 -17.63
C ARG A 20 8.63 1.37 -16.47
N LYS A 21 9.16 0.14 -16.38
CA LYS A 21 10.26 -0.22 -15.47
C LYS A 21 11.55 0.51 -15.89
N SER A 22 11.58 1.84 -15.76
CA SER A 22 12.82 2.52 -15.43
C SER A 22 12.99 2.31 -13.93
N GLY A 23 13.71 1.25 -13.55
CA GLY A 23 13.96 0.96 -12.14
C GLY A 23 14.68 2.16 -11.51
N CYS A 24 13.93 3.01 -10.83
CA CYS A 24 14.50 4.06 -10.01
C CYS A 24 15.15 3.35 -8.83
N ARG A 25 16.46 3.11 -8.93
CA ARG A 25 17.26 2.49 -7.87
C ARG A 25 17.48 3.53 -6.77
N THR A 26 16.42 3.94 -6.10
CA THR A 26 16.53 4.89 -4.99
C THR A 26 16.78 4.08 -3.71
N PRO A 27 17.99 4.14 -3.13
CA PRO A 27 18.31 3.36 -1.94
C PRO A 27 17.55 3.86 -0.70
N ILE A 28 17.09 5.11 -0.72
CA ILE A 28 16.42 5.83 0.37
C ILE A 28 15.06 6.33 -0.11
N GLY A 29 14.02 6.23 0.72
CA GLY A 29 12.71 6.83 0.42
C GLY A 29 11.90 7.18 1.65
N VAL A 30 10.67 7.64 1.41
CA VAL A 30 9.72 8.00 2.46
C VAL A 30 8.42 7.21 2.27
N ILE A 31 8.01 6.52 3.33
CA ILE A 31 6.78 5.72 3.40
C ILE A 31 5.73 6.53 4.15
N HIS A 32 4.71 6.98 3.44
CA HIS A 32 3.56 7.66 4.00
C HIS A 32 2.44 6.66 4.31
N VAL A 33 1.96 6.64 5.55
CA VAL A 33 0.84 5.82 6.02
C VAL A 33 -0.31 6.73 6.42
N GLN A 34 -1.32 6.82 5.58
CA GLN A 34 -2.56 7.51 5.91
C GLN A 34 -3.55 6.51 6.50
N ALA A 35 -3.69 6.53 7.83
CA ALA A 35 -4.60 5.69 8.58
C ALA A 35 -5.86 6.49 8.95
N SER A 36 -6.96 6.21 8.25
CA SER A 36 -8.30 6.70 8.61
C SER A 36 -9.11 5.58 9.26
N PHE A 37 -10.25 5.90 9.85
CA PHE A 37 -11.15 4.89 10.43
C PHE A 37 -11.64 3.85 9.41
N ASN A 38 -11.77 4.25 8.14
CA ASN A 38 -12.43 3.43 7.13
C ASN A 38 -11.47 2.84 6.09
N ASN A 39 -10.20 3.24 6.11
CA ASN A 39 -9.20 2.82 5.12
C ASN A 39 -7.79 3.17 5.59
N THR A 40 -6.83 2.35 5.18
CA THR A 40 -5.40 2.68 5.28
C THR A 40 -4.80 2.73 3.88
N ILE A 41 -4.11 3.82 3.58
CA ILE A 41 -3.40 4.03 2.31
C ILE A 41 -1.92 4.14 2.65
N VAL A 42 -1.10 3.37 1.92
CA VAL A 42 0.35 3.36 2.06
C VAL A 42 0.95 3.79 0.73
N THR A 43 1.75 4.85 0.76
CA THR A 43 2.39 5.45 -0.41
C THR A 43 3.89 5.48 -0.15
N VAL A 44 4.69 5.00 -1.09
CA VAL A 44 6.14 5.08 -1.03
C VAL A 44 6.62 6.08 -2.07
N THR A 45 7.45 7.00 -1.61
CA THR A 45 7.99 8.09 -2.43
C THR A 45 9.52 8.09 -2.37
N ASP A 46 10.14 8.71 -3.36
CA ASP A 46 11.53 9.12 -3.26
C ASP A 46 11.65 10.39 -2.39
N PRO A 47 12.88 10.80 -1.99
CA PRO A 47 13.08 12.03 -1.22
C PRO A 47 12.58 13.30 -1.91
N GLN A 48 12.41 13.27 -3.24
CA GLN A 48 11.86 14.36 -4.05
C GLN A 48 10.33 14.39 -4.07
N GLY A 49 9.66 13.44 -3.40
CA GLY A 49 8.21 13.35 -3.30
C GLY A 49 7.53 12.68 -4.51
N ARG A 50 8.29 12.09 -5.43
CA ARG A 50 7.71 11.31 -6.55
C ARG A 50 7.28 9.95 -6.05
N VAL A 51 6.05 9.56 -6.40
CA VAL A 51 5.48 8.28 -5.99
C VAL A 51 6.11 7.13 -6.77
N VAL A 52 6.70 6.19 -6.05
CA VAL A 52 7.30 4.97 -6.60
C VAL A 52 6.29 3.82 -6.59
N SER A 53 5.59 3.64 -5.47
CA SER A 53 4.53 2.64 -5.32
C SER A 53 3.47 3.14 -4.35
N TRP A 54 2.26 2.60 -4.48
CA TRP A 54 1.21 2.83 -3.50
C TRP A 54 0.26 1.63 -3.44
N SER A 55 -0.39 1.46 -2.31
CA SER A 55 -1.42 0.46 -2.09
C SER A 55 -2.36 0.91 -0.99
N SER A 56 -3.59 0.45 -1.02
CA SER A 56 -4.60 0.71 0.01
C SER A 56 -5.35 -0.57 0.36
N ALA A 57 -6.03 -0.60 1.50
CA ALA A 57 -6.91 -1.71 1.83
C ALA A 57 -7.96 -1.95 0.73
N GLY A 58 -8.47 -0.89 0.11
CA GLY A 58 -9.41 -0.99 -1.02
C GLY A 58 -8.81 -1.68 -2.25
N THR A 59 -7.59 -1.33 -2.65
CA THR A 59 -6.91 -1.95 -3.81
C THR A 59 -6.52 -3.41 -3.56
N CYS A 60 -6.37 -3.80 -2.29
CA CYS A 60 -6.17 -5.19 -1.88
C CYS A 60 -7.47 -6.02 -1.88
N GLY A 61 -8.61 -5.43 -2.25
CA GLY A 61 -9.89 -6.13 -2.38
C GLY A 61 -10.76 -6.11 -1.11
N PHE A 62 -10.33 -5.43 -0.04
CA PHE A 62 -11.15 -5.28 1.16
C PHE A 62 -12.25 -4.24 0.93
N LYS A 63 -13.48 -4.59 1.30
CA LYS A 63 -14.70 -3.76 1.11
C LYS A 63 -15.46 -3.61 2.42
N GLY A 64 -16.26 -2.55 2.52
CA GLY A 64 -17.09 -2.26 3.70
C GLY A 64 -16.26 -2.11 4.97
N THR A 65 -16.78 -2.61 6.08
CA THR A 65 -16.14 -2.57 7.41
C THR A 65 -14.77 -3.25 7.44
N ARG A 66 -14.57 -4.30 6.61
CA ARG A 66 -13.27 -5.00 6.51
C ARG A 66 -12.14 -4.09 6.01
N ARG A 67 -12.44 -3.01 5.29
CA ARG A 67 -11.43 -2.08 4.74
C ARG A 67 -10.69 -1.27 5.82
N GLY A 68 -11.33 -0.98 6.94
CA GLY A 68 -10.73 -0.25 8.06
C GLY A 68 -9.94 -1.13 9.04
N THR A 69 -9.93 -2.45 8.82
CA THR A 69 -9.33 -3.39 9.79
C THR A 69 -7.80 -3.36 9.78
N PRO A 70 -7.15 -3.66 10.91
CA PRO A 70 -5.69 -3.77 10.99
C PRO A 70 -5.10 -4.79 10.01
N PHE A 71 -5.80 -5.91 9.77
CA PHE A 71 -5.38 -6.92 8.81
C PHE A 71 -5.31 -6.35 7.38
N ALA A 72 -6.32 -5.57 6.98
CA ALA A 72 -6.33 -4.93 5.68
C ALA A 72 -5.20 -3.90 5.52
N ALA A 73 -4.88 -3.16 6.60
CA ALA A 73 -3.74 -2.24 6.64
C ALA A 73 -2.40 -2.97 6.47
N GLN A 74 -2.22 -4.11 7.15
CA GLN A 74 -1.04 -4.95 7.01
C GLN A 74 -0.86 -5.44 5.56
N THR A 75 -1.93 -5.93 4.93
CA THR A 75 -1.88 -6.38 3.53
C THR A 75 -1.56 -5.23 2.58
N ALA A 76 -2.14 -4.04 2.80
CA ALA A 76 -1.85 -2.84 2.01
C ALA A 76 -0.37 -2.45 2.11
N ALA A 77 0.17 -2.36 3.33
CA ALA A 77 1.56 -2.05 3.56
C ALA A 77 2.50 -3.07 2.90
N GLY A 78 2.27 -4.37 3.09
CA GLY A 78 3.09 -5.42 2.48
C GLY A 78 3.11 -5.32 0.95
N ASN A 79 1.96 -5.04 0.32
CA ASN A 79 1.87 -4.89 -1.13
C ASN A 79 2.62 -3.66 -1.66
N ALA A 80 2.54 -2.51 -0.98
CA ALA A 80 3.27 -1.31 -1.38
C ALA A 80 4.79 -1.52 -1.26
N ILE A 81 5.21 -2.16 -0.17
CA ILE A 81 6.63 -2.35 0.16
C ILE A 81 7.29 -3.39 -0.73
N ARG A 82 6.60 -4.50 -1.03
CA ARG A 82 7.14 -5.53 -1.91
C ARG A 82 7.61 -4.94 -3.25
N ALA A 83 6.83 -4.02 -3.81
CA ALA A 83 7.18 -3.35 -5.07
C ALA A 83 8.44 -2.49 -4.99
N VAL A 84 8.82 -1.96 -3.82
CA VAL A 84 10.04 -1.14 -3.64
C VAL A 84 11.24 -1.94 -3.17
N VAL A 85 11.02 -3.05 -2.45
CA VAL A 85 12.08 -4.04 -2.17
C VAL A 85 12.59 -4.63 -3.48
N ASP A 86 11.68 -4.98 -4.39
CA ASP A 86 12.03 -5.46 -5.74
C ASP A 86 12.81 -4.40 -6.57
N GLN A 87 12.70 -3.12 -6.21
CA GLN A 87 13.43 -1.99 -6.84
C GLN A 87 14.75 -1.65 -6.13
N GLY A 88 15.06 -2.30 -5.00
CA GLY A 88 16.30 -2.12 -4.27
C GLY A 88 16.30 -1.02 -3.21
N MET A 89 15.14 -0.58 -2.72
CA MET A 89 15.07 0.34 -1.58
C MET A 89 15.55 -0.34 -0.31
N GLN A 90 16.52 0.25 0.37
CA GLN A 90 17.15 -0.32 1.58
C GLN A 90 16.79 0.43 2.85
N ARG A 91 16.60 1.75 2.75
CA ARG A 91 16.32 2.62 3.89
C ARG A 91 15.07 3.43 3.64
N ALA A 92 14.27 3.64 4.68
CA ALA A 92 13.12 4.50 4.58
C ALA A 92 12.83 5.26 5.87
N GLU A 93 12.20 6.43 5.71
CA GLU A 93 11.52 7.14 6.78
C GLU A 93 10.03 6.80 6.74
N VAL A 94 9.38 6.74 7.90
CA VAL A 94 7.94 6.46 7.99
C VAL A 94 7.21 7.68 8.52
N MET A 95 6.21 8.12 7.78
CA MET A 95 5.37 9.27 8.09
C MET A 95 3.93 8.79 8.21
N ILE A 96 3.39 8.72 9.42
CA ILE A 96 2.04 8.24 9.70
C ILE A 96 1.12 9.45 9.89
N LYS A 97 -0.12 9.37 9.37
CA LYS A 97 -1.12 10.42 9.48
C LYS A 97 -2.49 9.83 9.79
N GLY A 98 -3.17 10.41 10.78
CA GLY A 98 -4.58 10.13 11.10
C GLY A 98 -4.80 8.97 12.09
N PRO A 99 -5.89 9.00 12.87
CA PRO A 99 -6.09 8.19 14.07
C PRO A 99 -6.53 6.74 13.82
N GLY A 100 -6.52 6.26 12.58
CA GLY A 100 -7.10 4.96 12.22
C GLY A 100 -6.41 3.76 12.86
N LEU A 101 -7.15 2.67 13.05
CA LEU A 101 -6.68 1.41 13.63
C LEU A 101 -5.55 0.72 12.83
N GLY A 102 -5.29 1.19 11.61
CA GLY A 102 -4.26 0.64 10.72
C GLY A 102 -2.83 1.11 11.00
N ARG A 103 -2.60 2.10 11.88
CA ARG A 103 -1.26 2.69 12.16
C ARG A 103 -0.25 1.61 12.56
N ASP A 104 -0.51 0.91 13.66
CA ASP A 104 0.41 -0.09 14.22
C ASP A 104 0.58 -1.30 13.30
N ALA A 105 -0.51 -1.75 12.67
CA ALA A 105 -0.46 -2.91 11.79
C ALA A 105 0.36 -2.64 10.52
N ALA A 106 0.23 -1.44 9.94
CA ALA A 106 1.07 -1.01 8.82
C ALA A 106 2.54 -0.91 9.25
N LEU A 107 2.84 -0.25 10.38
CA LEU A 107 4.21 -0.11 10.88
C LEU A 107 4.87 -1.47 11.17
N ARG A 108 4.14 -2.42 11.77
CA ARG A 108 4.63 -3.79 11.99
C ARG A 108 4.91 -4.50 10.67
N ALA A 109 4.07 -4.32 9.66
CA ALA A 109 4.30 -4.90 8.33
C ALA A 109 5.56 -4.32 7.69
N ILE A 110 5.79 -3.02 7.82
CA ILE A 110 6.98 -2.33 7.33
C ILE A 110 8.24 -2.86 8.03
N ARG A 111 8.24 -2.98 9.36
CA ARG A 111 9.39 -3.50 10.10
C ARG A 111 9.78 -4.92 9.70
N ARG A 112 8.79 -5.75 9.32
CA ARG A 112 9.04 -7.13 8.87
C ARG A 112 9.56 -7.24 7.43
N SER A 113 9.56 -6.15 6.65
CA SER A 113 9.96 -6.21 5.24
C SER A 113 11.48 -6.17 5.03
N GLY A 114 12.27 -5.96 6.08
CA GLY A 114 13.73 -5.86 6.00
C GLY A 114 14.26 -4.51 5.52
N ILE A 115 13.41 -3.49 5.37
CA ILE A 115 13.84 -2.12 5.12
C ILE A 115 14.31 -1.50 6.44
N LEU A 116 15.49 -0.88 6.43
CA LEU A 116 16.02 -0.16 7.58
C LEU A 116 15.22 1.13 7.80
N LEU A 117 14.58 1.26 8.96
CA LEU A 117 13.82 2.45 9.31
C LEU A 117 14.71 3.46 10.04
N ASN A 118 14.90 4.64 9.45
CA ASN A 118 15.69 5.71 10.08
C ASN A 118 14.88 6.42 11.17
N PHE A 119 13.68 6.90 10.80
CA PHE A 119 12.80 7.63 11.69
C PHE A 119 11.34 7.24 11.45
N VAL A 120 10.54 7.30 12.51
CA VAL A 120 9.08 7.17 12.47
C VAL A 120 8.52 8.45 13.05
N ARG A 121 7.70 9.16 12.27
CA ARG A 121 6.94 10.33 12.69
C ARG A 121 5.45 10.03 12.54
N ASP A 122 4.67 10.44 13.53
CA ASP A 122 3.27 10.04 13.70
C ASP A 122 2.32 11.23 13.85
#